data_AF-A0A8S3AHK4-F1
#
_entry.id   AF-A0A8S3AHK4-F1
#
_cell.length_a   1.000
_cell.length_b   1.000
_cell.length_c   1.000
_cell.angle_alpha   90.00
_cell.angle_beta   90.00
_cell.angle_gamma   90.00
#
_symmetry.space_group_name_H-M   'P 1'
#
loop_
_entity.id
_entity.type
_entity.pdbx_description
1 polymer ?
#
loop_
_entity_poly.entity_id
_entity_poly.type
_entity_poly.pdbx_seq_one_letter_code
_entity_poly.pdbx_strand_id
1 'polypeptide(L)'
;MMFFGYFYIGTIFLLILSGSNTFPIVKIITQPIGLTPCELCNLVLPIAKTLIARNESLLMEELGIIICQQLHLADDAVCAGMINEYSYVLIEVLRLSPLSTYEICGVAFDCLPQADIPALRWNVTLPSPSQSVPSLASLSADDLPSQSILSVLHLADLHIDIEYKPGSNADCGRPLCCRDGLPKPDETGAGFWGDYRTCDLPQWTAESMLKYLVQNEKQIDFIYFTGDIAPHDVWQQTQDKDLNEIFFTTQLLTETFPNKKIYPCVGNHESAPPDLFPTSNATSWLYSALANQWIDQFGLEEQTRDTILKGGYYTTMIAPKFRLISLNMNYCTENNYWLFINSTDPLGQLQWMIEWLQYAEEHLEKVHIIGHHPPRMCMVSFSWAYYSIVNRYQSTITGQFF
;
A
#
# COMPACT_ATOMS: atom_id res chain seq x y z
N MET A 1 -13.82 1.51 -2.10
CA MET A 1 -14.50 2.71 -1.55
C MET A 1 -13.98 3.08 -0.15
N MET A 2 -13.02 2.34 0.44
CA MET A 2 -12.23 2.74 1.63
C MET A 2 -10.90 3.44 1.29
N PHE A 3 -10.34 3.21 0.08
CA PHE A 3 -9.09 3.82 -0.39
C PHE A 3 -9.08 5.36 -0.55
N PHE A 4 -10.24 6.02 -0.49
CA PHE A 4 -10.34 7.49 -0.56
C PHE A 4 -10.39 8.16 0.83
N GLY A 5 -10.44 7.38 1.92
CA GLY A 5 -10.60 7.90 3.29
C GLY A 5 -9.31 8.50 3.87
N TYR A 6 -8.16 7.94 3.53
CA TYR A 6 -6.85 8.37 4.08
C TYR A 6 -6.42 9.74 3.55
N PHE A 7 -6.73 10.01 2.28
CA PHE A 7 -6.57 11.33 1.68
C PHE A 7 -7.60 12.34 2.25
N TYR A 8 -8.77 11.91 2.71
CA TYR A 8 -9.76 12.82 3.31
C TYR A 8 -9.23 13.47 4.58
N ILE A 9 -8.55 12.74 5.46
CA ILE A 9 -8.03 13.30 6.71
C ILE A 9 -6.69 14.01 6.49
N GLY A 10 -5.81 13.46 5.63
CA GLY A 10 -4.56 14.12 5.19
C GLY A 10 -4.77 15.38 4.35
N THR A 11 -6.00 15.64 3.90
CA THR A 11 -6.32 16.85 3.12
C THR A 11 -7.38 17.73 3.74
N ILE A 12 -8.09 17.21 4.75
CA ILE A 12 -8.58 18.02 5.86
C ILE A 12 -7.41 18.66 6.64
N PHE A 13 -6.25 18.02 6.69
CA PHE A 13 -5.03 18.67 7.20
C PHE A 13 -4.64 19.90 6.37
N LEU A 14 -4.90 19.87 5.06
CA LEU A 14 -4.80 21.05 4.19
C LEU A 14 -6.06 21.92 4.21
N LEU A 15 -7.13 21.64 4.94
CA LEU A 15 -8.33 22.50 5.02
C LEU A 15 -8.12 23.77 5.87
N ILE A 16 -7.04 23.85 6.66
CA ILE A 16 -7.06 24.63 7.91
C ILE A 16 -6.11 25.83 7.91
N LEU A 17 -5.27 25.97 6.89
CA LEU A 17 -4.23 27.01 6.88
C LEU A 17 -4.76 28.39 6.48
N SER A 18 -6.06 28.51 6.15
CA SER A 18 -6.72 29.80 5.92
C SER A 18 -7.20 30.55 7.18
N GLY A 19 -7.08 29.96 8.37
CA GLY A 19 -7.51 30.60 9.63
C GLY A 19 -6.41 31.40 10.32
N SER A 20 -5.93 32.51 9.74
CA SER A 20 -5.08 33.44 10.50
C SER A 20 -5.91 34.19 11.54
N ASN A 21 -5.34 34.39 12.74
CA ASN A 21 -5.94 35.03 13.93
C ASN A 21 -6.27 36.54 13.79
N THR A 22 -6.62 36.97 12.59
CA THR A 22 -7.16 38.29 12.30
C THR A 22 -8.30 38.09 11.31
N PHE A 23 -9.54 38.39 11.72
CA PHE A 23 -10.78 38.60 10.93
C PHE A 23 -11.98 37.71 11.33
N PRO A 24 -13.19 38.29 11.46
CA PRO A 24 -14.39 37.67 12.05
C PRO A 24 -15.15 36.76 11.04
N ILE A 25 -14.46 35.77 10.48
CA ILE A 25 -15.03 34.84 9.47
C ILE A 25 -15.53 33.52 10.11
N VAL A 26 -15.38 33.36 11.43
CA VAL A 26 -15.89 32.19 12.19
C VAL A 26 -17.43 32.08 12.18
N LYS A 27 -18.15 33.08 11.64
CA LYS A 27 -19.60 32.99 11.35
C LYS A 27 -19.97 32.53 9.95
N ILE A 28 -19.02 32.43 9.00
CA ILE A 28 -19.33 32.20 7.58
C ILE A 28 -19.27 30.71 7.19
N ILE A 29 -18.68 29.83 7.99
CA ILE A 29 -18.66 28.38 7.74
C ILE A 29 -19.88 27.67 8.38
N THR A 30 -21.07 28.29 8.27
CA THR A 30 -22.36 27.71 8.73
C THR A 30 -23.36 27.44 7.59
N GLN A 31 -22.86 27.32 6.37
CA GLN A 31 -23.56 26.65 5.26
C GLN A 31 -22.64 25.57 4.68
N PRO A 32 -23.17 24.48 4.09
CA PRO A 32 -22.36 23.52 3.38
C PRO A 32 -21.69 24.27 2.23
N ILE A 33 -20.42 24.61 2.39
CA ILE A 33 -19.64 25.27 1.36
C ILE A 33 -19.54 24.23 0.25
N GLY A 34 -20.32 24.38 -0.82
CA GLY A 34 -20.42 23.43 -1.93
C GLY A 34 -19.17 23.34 -2.81
N LEU A 35 -17.99 23.43 -2.20
CA LEU A 35 -16.70 23.25 -2.85
C LEU A 35 -16.36 21.75 -2.89
N THR A 36 -15.84 21.32 -4.02
CA THR A 36 -15.24 20.00 -4.19
C THR A 36 -13.92 19.90 -3.41
N PRO A 37 -13.45 18.68 -3.07
CA PRO A 37 -12.14 18.50 -2.42
C PRO A 37 -10.98 19.17 -3.18
N CYS A 38 -11.04 19.15 -4.52
CA CYS A 38 -10.06 19.79 -5.38
C CYS A 38 -10.06 21.32 -5.24
N GLU A 39 -11.23 21.98 -5.28
CA GLU A 39 -11.33 23.44 -5.13
C GLU A 39 -10.86 23.89 -3.76
N LEU A 40 -11.20 23.11 -2.74
CA LEU A 40 -10.82 23.35 -1.37
C LEU A 40 -9.30 23.24 -1.16
N CYS A 41 -8.68 22.20 -1.70
CA CYS A 41 -7.23 22.05 -1.69
C CYS A 41 -6.52 23.21 -2.38
N ASN A 42 -7.02 23.60 -3.56
CA ASN A 42 -6.46 24.72 -4.32
C ASN A 42 -6.54 26.05 -3.57
N LEU A 43 -7.54 26.23 -2.73
CA LEU A 43 -7.68 27.42 -1.88
C LEU A 43 -6.65 27.45 -0.76
N VAL A 44 -6.40 26.31 -0.10
CA VAL A 44 -5.70 26.31 1.19
C VAL A 44 -4.23 25.88 1.08
N LEU A 45 -3.88 25.01 0.14
CA LEU A 45 -2.49 24.55 -0.06
C LEU A 45 -1.48 25.69 -0.28
N PRO A 46 -1.81 26.81 -0.97
CA PRO A 46 -0.91 27.96 -1.06
C PRO A 46 -0.59 28.59 0.30
N ILE A 47 -1.57 28.60 1.21
CA ILE A 47 -1.40 29.16 2.55
C ILE A 47 -0.52 28.22 3.39
N ALA A 48 -0.71 26.92 3.24
CA ALA A 48 0.16 25.90 3.82
C ALA A 48 1.62 26.11 3.43
N LYS A 49 1.91 26.21 2.13
CA LYS A 49 3.26 26.48 1.63
C LYS A 49 3.85 27.77 2.18
N THR A 50 3.02 28.81 2.36
CA THR A 50 3.45 30.09 2.95
C THR A 50 3.87 29.94 4.41
N LEU A 51 3.11 29.19 5.21
CA LEU A 51 3.41 28.95 6.63
C LEU A 51 4.64 28.05 6.81
N ILE A 52 4.79 27.03 5.97
CA ILE A 52 6.01 26.18 5.92
C ILE A 52 7.23 27.04 5.59
N ALA A 53 7.13 27.94 4.62
CA ALA A 53 8.24 28.84 4.25
C ALA A 53 8.63 29.82 5.37
N ARG A 54 7.75 30.04 6.36
CA ARG A 54 8.01 30.85 7.56
C ARG A 54 8.47 30.03 8.77
N ASN A 55 8.64 28.71 8.62
CA ASN A 55 8.90 27.77 9.71
C ASN A 55 7.80 27.76 10.80
N GLU A 56 6.54 27.97 10.39
CA GLU A 56 5.36 27.94 11.28
C GLU A 56 4.63 26.58 11.19
N SER A 57 5.36 25.47 11.03
CA SER A 57 4.79 24.12 10.87
C SER A 57 4.08 23.59 12.13
N LEU A 58 4.57 23.91 13.32
CA LEU A 58 3.91 23.50 14.57
C LEU A 58 2.52 24.13 14.70
N LEU A 59 2.39 25.40 14.30
CA LEU A 59 1.11 26.10 14.28
C LEU A 59 0.13 25.44 13.29
N MET A 60 0.64 24.90 12.18
CA MET A 60 -0.18 24.17 11.20
C MET A 60 -0.77 22.88 11.79
N GLU A 61 0.04 22.12 12.51
CA GLU A 61 -0.40 20.88 13.16
C GLU A 61 -1.45 21.17 14.25
N GLU A 62 -1.16 22.11 15.16
CA GLU A 62 -2.08 22.48 16.25
C GLU A 62 -3.43 22.99 15.73
N LEU A 63 -3.41 23.91 14.76
CA LEU A 63 -4.64 24.42 14.14
C LEU A 63 -5.38 23.28 13.44
N GLY A 64 -4.65 22.40 12.74
CA GLY A 64 -5.18 21.20 12.09
C GLY A 64 -6.05 20.37 13.04
N ILE A 65 -5.52 20.03 14.21
CA ILE A 65 -6.21 19.23 15.21
C ILE A 65 -7.44 19.97 15.73
N ILE A 66 -7.29 21.25 16.11
CA ILE A 66 -8.37 22.06 16.67
C ILE A 66 -9.54 22.15 15.69
N ILE A 67 -9.28 22.47 14.42
CA ILE A 67 -10.38 22.65 13.46
C ILE A 67 -11.04 21.31 13.13
N CYS A 68 -10.27 20.21 12.99
CA CYS A 68 -10.84 18.89 12.77
C CYS A 68 -11.85 18.51 13.88
N GLN A 69 -11.47 18.74 15.15
CA GLN A 69 -12.29 18.45 16.32
C GLN A 69 -13.50 19.39 16.44
N GLN A 70 -13.28 20.70 16.30
CA GLN A 70 -14.35 21.71 16.43
C GLN A 70 -15.41 21.63 15.34
N LEU A 71 -15.03 21.17 14.14
CA LEU A 71 -15.96 20.94 13.04
C LEU A 71 -16.51 19.51 13.01
N HIS A 72 -16.13 18.66 13.96
CA HIS A 72 -16.54 17.26 14.05
C HIS A 72 -16.33 16.49 12.73
N LEU A 73 -15.18 16.69 12.10
CA LEU A 73 -14.85 16.06 10.81
C LEU A 73 -14.50 14.58 10.96
N ALA A 74 -13.97 14.21 12.12
CA ALA A 74 -13.76 12.84 12.57
C ALA A 74 -13.82 12.79 14.10
N ASP A 75 -13.72 11.60 14.68
CA ASP A 75 -13.49 11.41 16.12
C ASP A 75 -12.22 12.16 16.57
N ASP A 76 -12.24 12.71 17.79
CA ASP A 76 -11.16 13.58 18.29
C ASP A 76 -9.79 12.89 18.31
N ALA A 77 -9.74 11.59 18.59
CA ALA A 77 -8.51 10.80 18.58
C ALA A 77 -8.02 10.55 17.15
N VAL A 78 -8.95 10.34 16.21
CA VAL A 78 -8.63 10.19 14.79
C VAL A 78 -8.08 11.50 14.23
N CYS A 79 -8.69 12.65 14.57
CA CYS A 79 -8.19 13.97 14.19
C CYS A 79 -6.74 14.21 14.67
N ALA A 80 -6.48 13.96 15.96
CA ALA A 80 -5.14 14.15 16.51
C ALA A 80 -4.12 13.16 15.92
N GLY A 81 -4.49 11.88 15.89
CA GLY A 81 -3.63 10.79 15.42
C GLY A 81 -3.20 10.96 13.97
N MET A 82 -4.14 11.14 13.05
CA MET A 82 -3.82 11.31 11.63
C MET A 82 -2.90 12.51 11.37
N ILE A 83 -3.11 13.62 12.08
CA ILE A 83 -2.29 14.82 11.89
C ILE A 83 -0.88 14.59 12.41
N ASN A 84 -0.74 14.02 13.61
CA ASN A 84 0.57 13.74 14.19
C ASN A 84 1.37 12.73 13.36
N GLU A 85 0.71 11.73 12.78
CA GLU A 85 1.38 10.70 11.96
C GLU A 85 1.80 11.25 10.59
N TYR A 86 0.96 12.02 9.90
CA TYR A 86 1.20 12.40 8.50
C TYR A 86 1.83 13.78 8.29
N SER A 87 1.78 14.69 9.27
CA SER A 87 2.18 16.10 9.08
C SER A 87 3.60 16.25 8.56
N TYR A 88 4.55 15.48 9.09
CA TYR A 88 5.96 15.59 8.76
C TYR A 88 6.22 15.29 7.28
N VAL A 89 5.56 14.26 6.72
CA VAL A 89 5.67 13.90 5.31
C VAL A 89 5.06 14.99 4.44
N LEU A 90 3.86 15.44 4.77
CA LEU A 90 3.17 16.48 4.01
C LEU A 90 3.98 17.78 3.98
N ILE A 91 4.57 18.19 5.10
CA ILE A 91 5.43 19.37 5.18
C ILE A 91 6.66 19.22 4.29
N GLU A 92 7.33 18.07 4.33
CA GLU A 92 8.53 17.82 3.54
C GLU A 92 8.23 17.74 2.04
N VAL A 93 7.15 17.04 1.66
CA VAL A 93 6.67 16.98 0.28
C VAL A 93 6.33 18.38 -0.23
N LEU A 94 5.64 19.21 0.56
CA LEU A 94 5.31 20.58 0.14
C LEU A 94 6.53 21.49 -0.01
N ARG A 95 7.60 21.22 0.74
CA ARG A 95 8.87 21.95 0.67
C ARG A 95 9.69 21.53 -0.56
N LEU A 96 9.73 20.24 -0.87
CA LEU A 96 10.66 19.68 -1.85
C LEU A 96 10.02 19.38 -3.21
N SER A 97 8.70 19.22 -3.29
CA SER A 97 8.02 18.84 -4.51
C SER A 97 8.17 19.92 -5.59
N PRO A 98 8.54 19.54 -6.83
CA PRO A 98 8.56 20.45 -7.97
C PRO A 98 7.15 20.82 -8.46
N LEU A 99 6.10 20.16 -7.95
CA LEU A 99 4.73 20.38 -8.36
C LEU A 99 4.18 21.70 -7.78
N SER A 100 3.43 22.40 -8.61
CA SER A 100 2.59 23.51 -8.16
C SER A 100 1.51 23.01 -7.19
N THR A 101 0.94 23.92 -6.39
CA THR A 101 -0.18 23.56 -5.50
C THR A 101 -1.36 22.99 -6.29
N TYR A 102 -1.60 23.51 -7.49
CA TYR A 102 -2.65 23.04 -8.39
C TYR A 102 -2.41 21.60 -8.86
N GLU A 103 -1.18 21.26 -9.24
CA GLU A 103 -0.81 19.90 -9.64
C GLU A 103 -0.86 18.93 -8.46
N ILE A 104 -0.37 19.32 -7.27
CA ILE A 104 -0.47 18.50 -6.04
C ILE A 104 -1.93 18.16 -5.74
N CYS A 105 -2.80 19.17 -5.69
CA CYS A 105 -4.25 18.97 -5.49
C CYS A 105 -4.88 18.12 -6.61
N GLY A 106 -4.43 18.33 -7.84
CA GLY A 106 -4.82 17.57 -9.02
C GLY A 106 -4.60 16.07 -8.88
N VAL A 107 -3.39 15.67 -8.48
CA VAL A 107 -2.99 14.27 -8.29
C VAL A 107 -3.65 13.67 -7.06
N ALA A 108 -3.60 14.39 -5.94
CA ALA A 108 -4.18 14.03 -4.65
C ALA A 108 -5.66 13.60 -4.71
N PHE A 109 -6.45 14.30 -5.52
CA PHE A 109 -7.91 14.13 -5.56
C PHE A 109 -8.44 13.70 -6.92
N ASP A 110 -7.55 13.25 -7.82
CA ASP A 110 -7.91 12.82 -9.16
C ASP A 110 -8.79 13.85 -9.91
N CYS A 111 -8.46 15.14 -9.75
CA CYS A 111 -9.17 16.24 -10.42
C CYS A 111 -8.39 16.86 -11.59
N LEU A 112 -7.14 16.45 -11.79
CA LEU A 112 -6.33 16.80 -12.94
C LEU A 112 -5.73 15.53 -13.55
N PRO A 113 -5.81 15.33 -14.88
CA PRO A 113 -5.16 14.19 -15.51
C PRO A 113 -3.66 14.24 -15.25
N GLN A 114 -3.12 13.22 -14.56
CA GLN A 114 -1.68 13.15 -14.26
C GLN A 114 -0.82 13.18 -15.53
N ALA A 115 -1.37 12.67 -16.65
CA ALA A 115 -0.75 12.73 -17.96
C ALA A 115 -0.50 14.16 -18.45
N ASP A 116 -1.15 15.19 -17.90
CA ASP A 116 -0.95 16.59 -18.28
C ASP A 116 0.17 17.29 -17.49
N ILE A 117 0.72 16.64 -16.46
CA ILE A 117 1.71 17.19 -15.53
C ILE A 117 3.12 16.82 -15.99
N PRO A 118 3.94 17.74 -16.56
CA PRO A 118 5.23 17.40 -17.14
C PRO A 118 6.21 16.75 -16.16
N ALA A 119 6.19 17.16 -14.89
CA ALA A 119 7.06 16.62 -13.84
C ALA A 119 6.78 15.14 -13.50
N LEU A 120 5.60 14.63 -13.84
CA LEU A 120 5.22 13.23 -13.62
C LEU A 120 5.40 12.37 -14.87
N ARG A 121 5.74 12.97 -16.02
CA ARG A 121 5.93 12.24 -17.29
C ARG A 121 7.32 11.65 -17.37
N TRP A 122 7.39 10.33 -17.44
CA TRP A 122 8.62 9.59 -17.68
C TRP A 122 8.28 8.28 -18.40
N ASN A 123 9.31 7.62 -18.93
CA ASN A 123 9.18 6.33 -19.59
C ASN A 123 10.37 5.43 -19.24
N VAL A 124 10.25 4.16 -19.62
CA VAL A 124 11.33 3.18 -19.50
C VAL A 124 11.91 2.89 -20.88
N THR A 125 13.19 2.49 -20.90
CA THR A 125 13.84 2.02 -22.12
C THR A 125 13.80 0.50 -22.15
N LEU A 126 13.19 -0.06 -23.20
CA LEU A 126 13.06 -1.51 -23.37
C LEU A 126 14.13 -2.04 -24.34
N PRO A 127 14.84 -3.12 -24.00
CA PRO A 127 15.68 -3.83 -24.94
C PRO A 127 14.90 -4.35 -26.14
N SER A 128 15.54 -4.42 -27.31
CA SER A 128 14.96 -5.06 -28.50
C SER A 128 14.61 -6.53 -28.22
N PRO A 129 13.54 -7.07 -28.83
CA PRO A 129 13.23 -8.50 -28.79
C PRO A 129 14.43 -9.37 -29.15
N SER A 130 14.71 -10.40 -28.35
CA SER A 130 15.71 -11.40 -28.71
C SER A 130 15.25 -12.17 -29.96
N GLN A 131 16.13 -12.27 -30.98
CA GLN A 131 15.82 -12.92 -32.25
C GLN A 131 15.63 -14.44 -32.15
N SER A 132 15.99 -15.05 -31.01
CA SER A 132 16.07 -16.50 -30.83
C SER A 132 14.89 -17.12 -30.08
N VAL A 133 13.89 -16.33 -29.64
CA VAL A 133 12.80 -16.87 -28.82
C VAL A 133 11.65 -17.32 -29.75
N PRO A 134 11.33 -18.63 -29.79
CA PRO A 134 10.18 -19.11 -30.55
C PRO A 134 8.90 -18.45 -30.05
N SER A 135 8.03 -18.00 -30.97
CA SER A 135 6.66 -17.61 -30.60
C SER A 135 6.03 -18.75 -29.81
N LEU A 136 5.32 -18.46 -28.72
CA LEU A 136 4.63 -19.48 -27.91
C LEU A 136 3.91 -20.47 -28.85
N ALA A 137 4.47 -21.66 -29.02
CA ALA A 137 3.64 -22.78 -29.37
C ALA A 137 2.75 -22.98 -28.15
N SER A 138 1.45 -22.76 -28.32
CA SER A 138 0.46 -23.06 -27.30
C SER A 138 0.56 -24.56 -27.01
N LEU A 139 1.34 -24.93 -25.99
CA LEU A 139 1.18 -26.24 -25.37
C LEU A 139 -0.26 -26.25 -24.86
N SER A 140 -1.10 -27.10 -25.45
CA SER A 140 -2.46 -27.24 -24.97
C SER A 140 -2.38 -27.80 -23.55
N ALA A 141 -3.15 -27.26 -22.61
CA ALA A 141 -3.18 -27.76 -21.24
C ALA A 141 -3.58 -29.26 -21.19
N ASP A 142 -4.26 -29.74 -22.23
CA ASP A 142 -4.69 -31.13 -22.39
C ASP A 142 -3.54 -32.11 -22.69
N ASP A 143 -2.36 -31.62 -23.13
CA ASP A 143 -1.20 -32.46 -23.47
C ASP A 143 -0.24 -32.69 -22.29
N LEU A 144 -0.47 -32.06 -21.14
CA LEU A 144 0.43 -32.14 -19.98
C LEU A 144 -0.07 -33.20 -18.96
N PRO A 145 0.79 -34.15 -18.53
CA PRO A 145 0.39 -35.16 -17.54
C PRO A 145 0.08 -34.51 -16.19
N SER A 146 -0.93 -35.01 -15.46
CA SER A 146 -1.41 -34.37 -14.21
C SER A 146 -0.35 -34.19 -13.09
N GLN A 147 0.75 -34.94 -13.15
CA GLN A 147 1.95 -34.76 -12.30
C GLN A 147 2.76 -33.48 -12.58
N SER A 148 2.31 -32.64 -13.52
CA SER A 148 2.93 -31.36 -13.87
C SER A 148 2.12 -30.12 -13.45
N ILE A 149 1.00 -30.30 -12.73
CA ILE A 149 0.15 -29.19 -12.27
C ILE A 149 0.61 -28.74 -10.89
N LEU A 150 1.02 -27.47 -10.79
CA LEU A 150 1.32 -26.81 -9.52
C LEU A 150 0.06 -26.15 -8.96
N SER A 151 -0.22 -26.36 -7.68
CA SER A 151 -1.31 -25.72 -6.95
C SER A 151 -0.76 -24.63 -6.03
N VAL A 152 -1.20 -23.40 -6.24
CA VAL A 152 -0.69 -22.21 -5.53
C VAL A 152 -1.80 -21.64 -4.67
N LEU A 153 -1.54 -21.50 -3.37
CA LEU A 153 -2.41 -20.74 -2.48
C LEU A 153 -2.01 -19.26 -2.56
N HIS A 154 -2.97 -18.37 -2.80
CA HIS A 154 -2.76 -16.92 -2.78
C HIS A 154 -3.54 -16.34 -1.59
N LEU A 155 -2.80 -15.80 -0.62
CA LEU A 155 -3.32 -15.06 0.53
C LEU A 155 -3.04 -13.57 0.32
N ALA A 156 -3.98 -12.71 0.67
CA ALA A 156 -3.88 -11.26 0.53
C ALA A 156 -4.77 -10.58 1.58
N ASP A 157 -4.41 -9.36 1.99
CA ASP A 157 -5.26 -8.44 2.76
C ASP A 157 -5.83 -9.11 4.04
N LEU A 158 -4.96 -9.75 4.83
CA LEU A 158 -5.42 -10.48 6.01
C LEU A 158 -5.95 -9.54 7.09
N HIS A 159 -5.36 -8.34 7.21
CA HIS A 159 -5.71 -7.31 8.19
C HIS A 159 -6.17 -7.89 9.52
N ILE A 160 -5.26 -8.59 10.20
CA ILE A 160 -5.60 -9.27 11.46
C ILE A 160 -5.63 -8.23 12.57
N ASP A 161 -6.82 -7.97 13.09
CA ASP A 161 -7.03 -7.08 14.21
C ASP A 161 -7.00 -7.86 15.53
N ILE A 162 -5.84 -7.82 16.19
CA ILE A 162 -5.66 -8.42 17.52
C ILE A 162 -6.46 -7.69 18.61
N GLU A 163 -6.95 -6.49 18.34
CA GLU A 163 -7.80 -5.70 19.25
C GLU A 163 -9.30 -5.92 18.99
N TYR A 164 -9.67 -6.72 17.98
CA TYR A 164 -11.07 -7.01 17.67
C TYR A 164 -11.79 -7.63 18.88
N LYS A 165 -12.97 -7.09 19.19
CA LYS A 165 -13.76 -7.45 20.37
C LYS A 165 -15.23 -7.72 20.00
N PRO A 166 -15.70 -8.97 20.09
CA PRO A 166 -17.10 -9.30 19.87
C PRO A 166 -18.04 -8.52 20.80
N GLY A 167 -19.17 -8.08 20.26
CA GLY A 167 -20.20 -7.32 20.97
C GLY A 167 -19.88 -5.84 21.18
N SER A 168 -18.70 -5.37 20.77
CA SER A 168 -18.30 -3.95 20.83
C SER A 168 -19.05 -3.10 19.79
N ASN A 169 -18.84 -1.77 19.81
CA ASN A 169 -19.46 -0.90 18.83
C ASN A 169 -18.82 -1.07 17.45
N ALA A 170 -19.63 -1.51 16.49
CA ALA A 170 -19.22 -1.72 15.10
C ALA A 170 -19.67 -0.57 14.17
N ASP A 171 -20.40 0.43 14.68
CA ASP A 171 -20.71 1.70 14.02
C ASP A 171 -20.25 2.87 14.90
N CYS A 172 -18.94 3.02 15.00
CA CYS A 172 -18.27 3.95 15.91
C CYS A 172 -17.90 5.31 15.29
N GLY A 173 -18.16 5.49 13.98
CA GLY A 173 -17.82 6.73 13.26
C GLY A 173 -16.31 6.94 13.01
N ARG A 174 -15.48 5.93 13.28
CA ARG A 174 -14.03 5.93 13.00
C ARG A 174 -13.74 5.10 11.73
N PRO A 175 -12.53 5.25 11.13
CA PRO A 175 -12.12 4.43 9.98
C PRO A 175 -12.03 2.94 10.29
N LEU A 176 -11.88 2.55 11.57
CA LEU A 176 -11.96 1.18 12.03
C LEU A 176 -12.72 1.10 13.37
N CYS A 177 -13.65 0.15 13.48
CA CYS A 177 -14.49 -0.10 14.64
C CYS A 177 -14.29 -1.53 15.17
N CYS A 178 -15.27 -2.07 15.92
CA CYS A 178 -15.24 -3.43 16.49
C CYS A 178 -14.17 -3.70 17.57
N ARG A 179 -13.53 -2.67 18.13
CA ARG A 179 -12.51 -2.84 19.19
C ARG A 179 -13.03 -2.46 20.58
N ASP A 180 -13.83 -1.40 20.66
CA ASP A 180 -14.26 -0.80 21.92
C ASP A 180 -15.70 -0.26 21.87
N GLY A 181 -16.13 0.36 22.97
CA GLY A 181 -17.47 0.93 23.10
C GLY A 181 -18.58 -0.11 23.22
N LEU A 182 -19.78 0.40 23.52
CA LEU A 182 -21.01 -0.37 23.49
C LEU A 182 -21.81 0.03 22.24
N PRO A 183 -22.48 -0.92 21.56
CA PRO A 183 -23.39 -0.57 20.48
C PRO A 183 -24.52 0.33 21.01
N LYS A 184 -25.11 1.12 20.12
CA LYS A 184 -26.28 1.94 20.48
C LYS A 184 -27.44 1.03 20.93
N PRO A 185 -28.39 1.51 21.76
CA PRO A 185 -29.45 0.66 22.35
C PRO A 185 -30.27 -0.18 21.36
N ASP A 186 -30.36 0.24 20.09
CA ASP A 186 -31.11 -0.45 19.03
C ASP A 186 -30.21 -1.10 17.96
N GLU A 187 -28.90 -1.18 18.19
CA GLU A 187 -27.91 -1.74 17.28
C GLU A 187 -27.29 -3.03 17.84
N THR A 188 -26.93 -3.96 16.95
CA THR A 188 -26.16 -5.14 17.34
C THR A 188 -24.67 -4.79 17.43
N GLY A 189 -24.01 -5.29 18.47
CA GLY A 189 -22.55 -5.22 18.57
C GLY A 189 -21.85 -6.03 17.48
N ALA A 190 -20.52 -5.92 17.45
CA ALA A 190 -19.65 -6.65 16.54
C ALA A 190 -19.91 -8.16 16.60
N GLY A 191 -19.95 -8.82 15.44
CA GLY A 191 -20.06 -10.28 15.35
C GLY A 191 -18.90 -11.02 16.01
N PHE A 192 -19.04 -12.33 16.24
CA PHE A 192 -17.92 -13.12 16.78
C PHE A 192 -16.85 -13.38 15.70
N TRP A 193 -17.24 -13.77 14.48
CA TRP A 193 -16.30 -14.14 13.41
C TRP A 193 -15.82 -12.97 12.55
N GLY A 194 -16.22 -11.74 12.88
CA GLY A 194 -16.11 -10.58 12.01
C GLY A 194 -17.44 -9.86 11.89
N ASP A 195 -17.43 -8.70 11.24
CA ASP A 195 -18.61 -7.86 11.04
C ASP A 195 -18.63 -7.29 9.62
N TYR A 196 -19.82 -6.98 9.09
CA TYR A 196 -19.98 -6.40 7.75
C TYR A 196 -19.85 -4.87 7.71
N ARG A 197 -19.68 -4.23 8.87
CA ARG A 197 -19.39 -2.79 9.00
C ARG A 197 -17.88 -2.54 8.87
N THR A 198 -17.43 -1.37 9.29
CA THR A 198 -16.03 -0.94 9.14
C THR A 198 -15.13 -1.60 10.18
N CYS A 199 -14.85 -2.89 9.99
CA CYS A 199 -14.09 -3.72 10.92
C CYS A 199 -13.14 -4.65 10.16
N ASP A 200 -12.01 -4.95 10.79
CA ASP A 200 -11.01 -5.89 10.31
C ASP A 200 -11.21 -7.29 10.92
N LEU A 201 -10.35 -8.23 10.55
CA LEU A 201 -10.54 -9.64 10.84
C LEU A 201 -10.05 -10.00 12.25
N PRO A 202 -10.89 -10.58 13.13
CA PRO A 202 -10.37 -11.12 14.38
C PRO A 202 -9.43 -12.29 14.13
N GLN A 203 -8.39 -12.39 14.97
CA GLN A 203 -7.37 -13.44 14.92
C GLN A 203 -7.96 -14.85 14.74
N TRP A 204 -8.98 -15.24 15.50
CA TRP A 204 -9.53 -16.60 15.44
C TRP A 204 -10.25 -16.90 14.12
N THR A 205 -10.70 -15.89 13.37
CA THR A 205 -11.24 -16.12 12.02
C THR A 205 -10.12 -16.42 11.03
N ALA A 206 -9.00 -15.69 11.09
CA ALA A 206 -7.81 -16.00 10.30
C ALA A 206 -7.31 -17.42 10.60
N GLU A 207 -7.17 -17.77 11.88
CA GLU A 207 -6.79 -19.13 12.31
C GLU A 207 -7.78 -20.20 11.81
N SER A 208 -9.09 -19.93 11.88
CA SER A 208 -10.12 -20.86 11.41
C SER A 208 -10.02 -21.09 9.89
N MET A 209 -9.82 -20.03 9.11
CA MET A 209 -9.61 -20.11 7.66
C MET A 209 -8.35 -20.94 7.34
N LEU A 210 -7.22 -20.60 7.96
CA LEU A 210 -5.94 -21.28 7.78
C LEU A 210 -6.01 -22.76 8.16
N LYS A 211 -6.67 -23.08 9.28
CA LYS A 211 -6.92 -24.46 9.71
C LYS A 211 -7.79 -25.22 8.72
N TYR A 212 -8.82 -24.59 8.16
CA TYR A 212 -9.65 -25.21 7.13
C TYR A 212 -8.81 -25.58 5.89
N LEU A 213 -7.92 -24.68 5.44
CA LEU A 213 -7.05 -24.93 4.30
C LEU A 213 -6.14 -26.15 4.55
N VAL A 214 -5.47 -26.21 5.71
CA VAL A 214 -4.61 -27.36 6.06
C VAL A 214 -5.38 -28.69 6.10
N GLN A 215 -6.64 -28.66 6.53
CA GLN A 215 -7.45 -29.87 6.67
C GLN A 215 -8.03 -30.38 5.34
N ASN A 216 -8.34 -29.47 4.42
CA ASN A 216 -9.12 -29.80 3.22
C ASN A 216 -8.30 -29.69 1.92
N GLU A 217 -7.30 -28.80 1.86
CA GLU A 217 -6.47 -28.58 0.68
C GLU A 217 -5.17 -29.38 0.77
N LYS A 218 -5.20 -30.60 0.23
CA LYS A 218 -4.09 -31.57 0.36
C LYS A 218 -2.90 -31.28 -0.54
N GLN A 219 -3.05 -30.41 -1.55
CA GLN A 219 -2.04 -30.13 -2.55
C GLN A 219 -1.87 -28.61 -2.68
N ILE A 220 -0.99 -28.04 -1.86
CA ILE A 220 -0.47 -26.68 -2.00
C ILE A 220 1.03 -26.84 -2.19
N ASP A 221 1.59 -26.41 -3.31
CA ASP A 221 3.03 -26.53 -3.59
C ASP A 221 3.81 -25.39 -2.94
N PHE A 222 3.30 -24.17 -3.06
CA PHE A 222 3.81 -22.96 -2.41
C PHE A 222 2.71 -21.91 -2.26
N ILE A 223 3.03 -20.81 -1.57
CA ILE A 223 2.08 -19.76 -1.21
C ILE A 223 2.56 -18.42 -1.75
N TYR A 224 1.67 -17.64 -2.37
CA TYR A 224 1.84 -16.20 -2.57
C TYR A 224 1.14 -15.47 -1.44
N PHE A 225 1.83 -14.52 -0.82
CA PHE A 225 1.27 -13.68 0.25
C PHE A 225 1.43 -12.20 -0.10
N THR A 226 0.40 -11.56 -0.62
CA THR A 226 0.52 -10.22 -1.21
C THR A 226 0.34 -9.05 -0.23
N GLY A 227 0.77 -9.22 1.02
CA GLY A 227 0.87 -8.14 2.01
C GLY A 227 -0.46 -7.75 2.66
N ASP A 228 -0.48 -6.56 3.26
CA ASP A 228 -1.58 -5.98 4.04
C ASP A 228 -1.92 -6.79 5.30
N ILE A 229 -0.95 -6.73 6.22
CA ILE A 229 -0.96 -7.36 7.54
C ILE A 229 -1.65 -6.49 8.58
N ALA A 230 -1.21 -5.22 8.71
CA ALA A 230 -1.65 -4.34 9.77
C ALA A 230 -3.11 -3.90 9.56
N PRO A 231 -3.93 -3.81 10.62
CA PRO A 231 -5.31 -3.34 10.51
C PRO A 231 -5.40 -1.83 10.20
N HIS A 232 -6.60 -1.38 9.86
CA HIS A 232 -6.91 -0.03 9.39
C HIS A 232 -7.06 1.02 10.51
N ASP A 233 -6.40 0.85 11.67
CA ASP A 233 -6.32 1.87 12.73
C ASP A 233 -5.15 2.84 12.54
N VAL A 234 -5.08 3.35 11.32
CA VAL A 234 -3.99 4.19 10.78
C VAL A 234 -3.65 5.44 11.60
N TRP A 235 -4.55 5.89 12.48
CA TRP A 235 -4.38 7.09 13.31
C TRP A 235 -3.60 6.81 14.61
N GLN A 236 -3.27 5.55 14.89
CA GLN A 236 -2.54 5.14 16.10
C GLN A 236 -1.49 4.06 15.80
N GLN A 237 -1.07 3.98 14.54
CA GLN A 237 -0.11 2.99 14.06
C GLN A 237 1.32 3.43 14.39
N THR A 238 2.16 2.50 14.82
CA THR A 238 3.56 2.77 15.20
C THR A 238 4.46 1.68 14.64
N GLN A 239 5.74 1.98 14.42
CA GLN A 239 6.70 0.99 13.92
C GLN A 239 6.73 -0.28 14.79
N ASP A 240 6.70 -0.14 16.11
CA ASP A 240 6.69 -1.29 17.02
C ASP A 240 5.42 -2.13 16.88
N LYS A 241 4.26 -1.49 16.67
CA LYS A 241 3.00 -2.19 16.44
C LYS A 241 3.05 -2.99 15.14
N ASP A 242 3.47 -2.37 14.04
CA ASP A 242 3.59 -3.01 12.74
C ASP A 242 4.56 -4.19 12.78
N LEU A 243 5.72 -4.03 13.43
CA LEU A 243 6.70 -5.09 13.58
C LEU A 243 6.13 -6.28 14.38
N ASN A 244 5.31 -6.03 15.40
CA ASN A 244 4.65 -7.08 16.16
C ASN A 244 3.59 -7.81 15.32
N GLU A 245 2.82 -7.10 14.51
CA GLU A 245 1.80 -7.68 13.63
C GLU A 245 2.43 -8.48 12.48
N ILE A 246 3.54 -7.99 11.91
CA ILE A 246 4.37 -8.71 10.94
C ILE A 246 4.92 -9.99 11.56
N PHE A 247 5.48 -9.91 12.78
CA PHE A 247 6.01 -11.07 13.49
C PHE A 247 4.90 -12.10 13.76
N PHE A 248 3.77 -11.64 14.30
CA PHE A 248 2.62 -12.48 14.61
C PHE A 248 2.11 -13.21 13.34
N THR A 249 1.91 -12.47 12.25
CA THR A 249 1.40 -13.04 11.00
C THR A 249 2.40 -14.00 10.36
N THR A 250 3.69 -13.65 10.39
CA THR A 250 4.75 -14.55 9.92
C THR A 250 4.73 -15.86 10.71
N GLN A 251 4.67 -15.79 12.04
CA GLN A 251 4.59 -16.97 12.91
C GLN A 251 3.33 -17.80 12.63
N LEU A 252 2.17 -17.16 12.54
CA LEU A 252 0.90 -17.84 12.24
C LEU A 252 0.97 -18.61 10.92
N LEU A 253 1.51 -17.99 9.87
CA LEU A 253 1.64 -18.63 8.56
C LEU A 253 2.68 -19.75 8.54
N THR A 254 3.82 -19.58 9.21
CA THR A 254 4.86 -20.63 9.25
C THR A 254 4.46 -21.82 10.12
N GLU A 255 3.76 -21.60 11.23
CA GLU A 255 3.20 -22.69 12.04
C GLU A 255 2.08 -23.43 11.32
N THR A 256 1.27 -22.72 10.53
CA THR A 256 0.22 -23.32 9.70
C THR A 256 0.80 -24.14 8.55
N PHE A 257 1.86 -23.65 7.90
CA PHE A 257 2.45 -24.24 6.69
C PHE A 257 3.95 -24.54 6.82
N PRO A 258 4.39 -25.37 7.79
CA PRO A 258 5.81 -25.49 8.19
C PRO A 258 6.76 -26.04 7.12
N ASN A 259 6.24 -26.60 6.03
CA ASN A 259 7.04 -27.18 4.93
C ASN A 259 6.71 -26.53 3.58
N LYS A 260 6.11 -25.35 3.57
CA LYS A 260 5.77 -24.62 2.34
C LYS A 260 6.59 -23.35 2.26
N LYS A 261 7.19 -23.11 1.09
CA LYS A 261 7.77 -21.78 0.80
C LYS A 261 6.64 -20.78 0.65
N ILE A 262 6.81 -19.63 1.28
CA ILE A 262 5.90 -18.49 1.17
C ILE A 262 6.66 -17.39 0.44
N TYR A 263 6.07 -16.88 -0.63
CA TYR A 263 6.64 -15.79 -1.40
C TYR A 263 5.81 -14.53 -1.17
N PRO A 264 6.29 -13.61 -0.32
CA PRO A 264 5.56 -12.41 0.01
C PRO A 264 5.84 -11.25 -0.97
N CYS A 265 4.98 -10.23 -0.94
CA CYS A 265 5.33 -8.87 -1.34
C CYS A 265 4.90 -7.87 -0.25
N VAL A 266 5.34 -6.62 -0.38
CA VAL A 266 4.98 -5.54 0.56
C VAL A 266 3.63 -4.94 0.13
N GLY A 267 2.68 -4.88 1.06
CA GLY A 267 1.43 -4.13 0.94
C GLY A 267 1.57 -2.70 1.44
N ASN A 268 0.50 -1.93 1.40
CA ASN A 268 0.55 -0.51 1.76
C ASN A 268 0.36 -0.26 3.26
N HIS A 269 -0.17 -1.24 4.00
CA HIS A 269 -0.36 -1.16 5.45
C HIS A 269 0.86 -1.60 6.28
N GLU A 270 1.96 -2.07 5.67
CA GLU A 270 3.16 -2.48 6.41
C GLU A 270 4.03 -1.33 6.95
N SER A 271 3.83 -0.10 6.48
CA SER A 271 4.58 1.06 6.98
C SER A 271 3.79 1.84 8.03
N ALA A 272 4.52 2.43 8.98
CA ALA A 272 4.01 3.46 9.87
C ALA A 272 4.63 4.82 9.51
N PRO A 273 3.84 5.79 9.02
CA PRO A 273 2.41 5.70 8.70
C PRO A 273 2.11 4.87 7.42
N PRO A 274 0.88 4.35 7.26
CA PRO A 274 0.47 3.61 6.06
C PRO A 274 0.63 4.38 4.76
N ASP A 275 0.84 3.65 3.66
CA ASP A 275 1.12 4.14 2.31
C ASP A 275 2.44 4.90 2.13
N LEU A 276 3.11 5.32 3.22
CA LEU A 276 4.27 6.20 3.15
C LEU A 276 5.58 5.42 3.03
N PHE A 277 5.97 5.14 1.79
CA PHE A 277 7.23 4.47 1.46
C PHE A 277 8.23 5.43 0.80
N PRO A 278 9.08 6.12 1.59
CA PRO A 278 10.13 6.97 1.05
C PRO A 278 11.17 6.17 0.26
N THR A 279 11.87 6.85 -0.64
CA THR A 279 13.05 6.33 -1.37
C THR A 279 14.35 6.52 -0.60
N SER A 280 14.29 7.15 0.58
CA SER A 280 15.40 7.27 1.53
C SER A 280 15.45 6.05 2.47
N ASN A 281 16.47 5.97 3.33
CA ASN A 281 16.64 4.86 4.27
C ASN A 281 15.64 4.87 5.46
N ALA A 282 14.61 5.73 5.45
CA ALA A 282 13.65 5.84 6.54
C ALA A 282 12.79 4.58 6.74
N THR A 283 12.63 3.73 5.72
CA THR A 283 11.95 2.42 5.79
C THR A 283 12.87 1.26 6.15
N SER A 284 14.12 1.53 6.53
CA SER A 284 15.10 0.48 6.85
C SER A 284 14.69 -0.41 8.02
N TRP A 285 13.95 0.12 9.01
CA TRP A 285 13.39 -0.66 10.12
C TRP A 285 12.47 -1.78 9.60
N LEU A 286 11.59 -1.44 8.65
CA LEU A 286 10.63 -2.36 8.04
C LEU A 286 11.35 -3.36 7.13
N TYR A 287 12.14 -2.87 6.16
CA TYR A 287 12.79 -3.76 5.19
C TYR A 287 13.82 -4.70 5.83
N SER A 288 14.48 -4.29 6.92
CA SER A 288 15.35 -5.19 7.69
C SER A 288 14.55 -6.29 8.39
N ALA A 289 13.41 -5.95 8.98
CA ALA A 289 12.53 -6.93 9.61
C ALA A 289 11.97 -7.91 8.56
N LEU A 290 11.46 -7.40 7.43
CA LEU A 290 10.96 -8.22 6.33
C LEU A 290 12.05 -9.14 5.77
N ALA A 291 13.25 -8.64 5.51
CA ALA A 291 14.35 -9.47 5.03
C ALA A 291 14.66 -10.63 5.98
N ASN A 292 14.72 -10.36 7.29
CA ASN A 292 14.97 -11.41 8.29
C ASN A 292 13.81 -12.42 8.34
N GLN A 293 12.57 -11.95 8.47
CA GLN A 293 11.40 -12.84 8.55
C GLN A 293 11.25 -13.68 7.27
N TRP A 294 11.37 -13.07 6.09
CA TRP A 294 11.14 -13.77 4.83
C TRP A 294 12.26 -14.78 4.50
N ILE A 295 13.51 -14.48 4.84
CA ILE A 295 14.62 -15.42 4.64
C ILE A 295 14.57 -16.53 5.69
N ASP A 296 14.46 -16.17 6.97
CA ASP A 296 14.61 -17.13 8.06
C ASP A 296 13.36 -18.00 8.27
N GLN A 297 12.16 -17.45 8.03
CA GLN A 297 10.89 -18.12 8.31
C GLN A 297 10.18 -18.58 7.02
N PHE A 298 10.11 -17.75 5.99
CA PHE A 298 9.42 -18.11 4.73
C PHE A 298 10.29 -18.87 3.73
N GLY A 299 11.61 -18.96 4.00
CA GLY A 299 12.55 -19.76 3.22
C GLY A 299 12.97 -19.12 1.90
N LEU A 300 12.98 -17.78 1.83
CA LEU A 300 13.64 -17.06 0.74
C LEU A 300 15.15 -17.25 0.81
N GLU A 301 15.80 -17.21 -0.35
CA GLU A 301 17.24 -17.33 -0.45
C GLU A 301 17.94 -16.05 0.00
N GLU A 302 19.07 -16.17 0.70
CA GLU A 302 19.86 -15.04 1.22
C GLU A 302 20.25 -14.01 0.13
N GLN A 303 20.39 -14.44 -1.12
CA GLN A 303 20.66 -13.55 -2.26
C GLN A 303 19.55 -12.50 -2.51
N THR A 304 18.35 -12.69 -1.96
CA THR A 304 17.24 -11.72 -2.04
C THR A 304 17.41 -10.54 -1.09
N ARG A 305 18.26 -10.67 -0.06
CA ARG A 305 18.40 -9.69 1.01
C ARG A 305 18.70 -8.28 0.50
N ASP A 306 19.64 -8.14 -0.42
CA ASP A 306 20.08 -6.81 -0.87
C ASP A 306 18.95 -6.00 -1.54
N THR A 307 18.11 -6.65 -2.35
CA THR A 307 16.99 -5.95 -3.01
C THR A 307 15.81 -5.73 -2.05
N ILE A 308 15.58 -6.65 -1.10
CA ILE A 308 14.60 -6.45 -0.03
C ILE A 308 15.01 -5.25 0.83
N LEU A 309 16.27 -5.17 1.27
CA LEU A 309 16.79 -4.04 2.04
C LEU A 309 16.77 -2.72 1.25
N LYS A 310 16.99 -2.80 -0.07
CA LYS A 310 16.96 -1.63 -0.93
C LYS A 310 15.56 -1.05 -1.06
N GLY A 311 14.54 -1.88 -1.29
CA GLY A 311 13.20 -1.39 -1.66
C GLY A 311 12.05 -2.37 -1.46
N GLY A 312 12.23 -3.46 -0.70
CA GLY A 312 11.16 -4.42 -0.45
C GLY A 312 10.74 -5.25 -1.68
N TYR A 313 11.55 -5.29 -2.73
CA TYR A 313 11.30 -6.08 -3.93
C TYR A 313 12.42 -7.12 -4.12
N TYR A 314 12.13 -8.23 -4.79
CA TYR A 314 13.12 -9.29 -5.01
C TYR A 314 12.71 -10.24 -6.13
N THR A 315 13.67 -11.07 -6.57
CA THR A 315 13.40 -12.19 -7.46
C THR A 315 14.00 -13.47 -6.91
N THR A 316 13.35 -14.59 -7.18
CA THR A 316 13.89 -15.92 -6.85
C THR A 316 13.37 -16.99 -7.82
N MET A 317 13.99 -18.17 -7.82
CA MET A 317 13.51 -19.33 -8.56
C MET A 317 12.50 -20.10 -7.72
N ILE A 318 11.31 -20.33 -8.28
CA ILE A 318 10.32 -21.24 -7.70
C ILE A 318 10.71 -22.68 -8.05
N ALA A 319 11.07 -22.92 -9.31
CA ALA A 319 11.49 -24.21 -9.83
C ALA A 319 12.49 -23.99 -10.98
N PRO A 320 13.20 -25.03 -11.47
CA PRO A 320 14.07 -24.88 -12.64
C PRO A 320 13.32 -24.24 -13.82
N LYS A 321 13.88 -23.16 -14.38
CA LYS A 321 13.26 -22.34 -15.45
C LYS A 321 11.95 -21.66 -15.09
N PHE A 322 11.60 -21.55 -13.81
CA PHE A 322 10.43 -20.82 -13.34
C PHE A 322 10.81 -19.85 -12.21
N ARG A 323 10.73 -18.56 -12.53
CA ARG A 323 11.14 -17.44 -11.70
C ARG A 323 9.93 -16.67 -11.17
N LEU A 324 10.09 -16.15 -9.96
CA LEU A 324 9.22 -15.15 -9.37
C LEU A 324 9.90 -13.78 -9.40
N ILE A 325 9.13 -12.73 -9.69
CA ILE A 325 9.47 -11.34 -9.42
C ILE A 325 8.42 -10.80 -8.44
N SER A 326 8.84 -10.41 -7.25
CA SER A 326 8.01 -9.74 -6.26
C SER A 326 8.31 -8.24 -6.29
N LEU A 327 7.29 -7.43 -6.57
CA LEU A 327 7.37 -5.99 -6.69
C LEU A 327 6.83 -5.31 -5.43
N ASN A 328 7.46 -4.21 -5.03
CA ASN A 328 6.90 -3.28 -4.07
C ASN A 328 6.05 -2.24 -4.82
N MET A 329 4.74 -2.44 -4.78
CA MET A 329 3.79 -1.60 -5.54
C MET A 329 3.51 -0.25 -4.84
N ASN A 330 4.01 -0.03 -3.63
CA ASN A 330 3.93 1.27 -2.95
C ASN A 330 4.70 2.38 -3.69
N TYR A 331 5.67 2.00 -4.53
CA TYR A 331 6.40 2.92 -5.40
C TYR A 331 5.64 3.31 -6.68
N CYS A 332 4.35 2.99 -6.76
CA CYS A 332 3.54 3.32 -7.92
C CYS A 332 2.31 4.18 -7.62
N THR A 333 1.82 4.24 -6.38
CA THR A 333 0.52 4.84 -6.01
C THR A 333 0.66 6.29 -5.57
N GLU A 334 -0.31 7.14 -5.91
CA GLU A 334 -0.40 8.51 -5.40
C GLU A 334 -0.61 8.62 -3.89
N ASN A 335 -1.04 7.54 -3.22
CA ASN A 335 -1.13 7.50 -1.75
C ASN A 335 0.25 7.59 -1.09
N ASN A 336 1.31 7.18 -1.81
CA ASN A 336 2.67 7.40 -1.36
C ASN A 336 3.11 8.83 -1.69
N TYR A 337 2.85 9.76 -0.78
CA TYR A 337 3.08 11.19 -1.01
C TYR A 337 4.54 11.55 -1.31
N TRP A 338 5.50 10.70 -0.92
CA TRP A 338 6.91 10.88 -1.28
C TRP A 338 7.14 10.92 -2.80
N LEU A 339 6.27 10.27 -3.59
CA LEU A 339 6.36 10.27 -5.05
C LEU A 339 6.07 11.65 -5.65
N PHE A 340 5.48 12.58 -4.91
CA PHE A 340 5.25 13.95 -5.38
C PHE A 340 6.56 14.75 -5.42
N ILE A 341 7.61 14.29 -4.74
CA ILE A 341 8.96 14.84 -4.86
C ILE A 341 9.62 14.33 -6.14
N ASN A 342 9.58 13.01 -6.36
CA ASN A 342 10.04 12.39 -7.60
C ASN A 342 9.40 11.00 -7.77
N SER A 343 8.55 10.88 -8.79
CA SER A 343 7.86 9.64 -9.15
C SER A 343 8.57 8.82 -10.23
N THR A 344 9.74 9.26 -10.70
CA THR A 344 10.45 8.62 -11.81
C THR A 344 11.11 7.33 -11.34
N ASP A 345 10.56 6.18 -11.77
CA ASP A 345 11.00 4.82 -11.42
C ASP A 345 11.67 4.71 -10.04
N PRO A 346 10.90 4.86 -8.93
CA PRO A 346 11.47 4.95 -7.60
C PRO A 346 12.34 3.73 -7.30
N LEU A 347 13.56 4.00 -6.82
CA LEU A 347 14.62 3.01 -6.57
C LEU A 347 15.08 2.19 -7.78
N GLY A 348 14.65 2.55 -9.00
CA GLY A 348 14.95 1.83 -10.24
C GLY A 348 14.27 0.47 -10.31
N GLN A 349 13.08 0.30 -9.69
CA GLN A 349 12.39 -0.98 -9.61
C GLN A 349 11.97 -1.50 -10.98
N LEU A 350 11.41 -0.66 -11.86
CA LEU A 350 11.02 -1.09 -13.20
C LEU A 350 12.23 -1.35 -14.09
N GLN A 351 13.29 -0.55 -13.98
CA GLN A 351 14.56 -0.83 -14.65
C GLN A 351 15.13 -2.20 -14.22
N TRP A 352 15.15 -2.47 -12.91
CA TRP A 352 15.55 -3.77 -12.35
C TRP A 352 14.66 -4.92 -12.84
N MET A 353 13.34 -4.70 -12.93
CA MET A 353 12.40 -5.68 -13.47
C MET A 353 12.68 -5.99 -14.94
N ILE A 354 12.96 -4.97 -15.76
CA ILE A 354 13.33 -5.13 -17.18
C ILE A 354 14.58 -6.00 -17.31
N GLU A 355 15.60 -5.76 -16.49
CA GLU A 355 16.84 -6.53 -16.50
C GLU A 355 16.59 -8.02 -16.20
N TRP A 356 15.77 -8.33 -15.20
CA TRP A 356 15.43 -9.71 -14.87
C TRP A 356 14.51 -10.39 -15.88
N LEU A 357 13.58 -9.65 -16.49
CA LEU A 357 12.74 -10.18 -17.56
C LEU A 357 13.56 -10.46 -18.83
N GLN A 358 14.52 -9.59 -19.14
CA GLN A 358 15.47 -9.82 -20.24
C GLN A 358 16.32 -11.06 -19.97
N TYR A 359 16.86 -11.18 -18.75
CA TYR A 359 17.61 -12.37 -18.34
C TYR A 359 16.76 -13.65 -18.48
N ALA A 360 15.53 -13.63 -17.98
CA ALA A 360 14.61 -14.75 -18.07
C ALA A 360 14.30 -15.13 -19.53
N GLU A 361 14.07 -14.15 -20.40
CA GLU A 361 13.86 -14.37 -21.84
C GLU A 361 15.06 -15.09 -22.49
N GLU A 362 16.29 -14.62 -22.23
CA GLU A 362 17.52 -15.19 -22.78
C GLU A 362 17.83 -16.59 -22.25
N HIS A 363 17.40 -16.89 -21.03
CA HIS A 363 17.62 -18.17 -20.37
C HIS A 363 16.42 -19.12 -20.48
N LEU A 364 15.39 -18.77 -21.27
CA LEU A 364 14.17 -19.56 -21.47
C LEU A 364 13.45 -19.87 -20.14
N GLU A 365 13.46 -18.92 -19.20
CA GLU A 365 12.70 -19.00 -17.97
C GLU A 365 11.28 -18.43 -18.17
N LYS A 366 10.32 -18.97 -17.44
CA LYS A 366 8.99 -18.36 -17.28
C LYS A 366 8.93 -17.57 -15.99
N VAL A 367 8.14 -16.50 -15.99
CA VAL A 367 8.07 -15.56 -14.88
C VAL A 367 6.64 -15.44 -14.38
N HIS A 368 6.46 -15.56 -13.07
CA HIS A 368 5.31 -15.00 -12.36
C HIS A 368 5.71 -13.67 -11.72
N ILE A 369 4.78 -12.72 -11.71
CA ILE A 369 4.93 -11.45 -11.00
C ILE A 369 3.92 -11.42 -9.85
N ILE A 370 4.37 -11.03 -8.68
CA ILE A 370 3.50 -10.71 -7.55
C ILE A 370 3.71 -9.26 -7.11
N GLY A 371 2.65 -8.61 -6.65
CA GLY A 371 2.66 -7.29 -6.03
C GLY A 371 1.42 -7.13 -5.17
N HIS A 372 1.23 -5.99 -4.51
CA HIS A 372 0.02 -5.73 -3.72
C HIS A 372 -0.99 -4.90 -4.53
N HIS A 373 -0.72 -3.62 -4.76
CA HIS A 373 -1.59 -2.81 -5.60
C HIS A 373 -1.55 -3.28 -7.06
N PRO A 374 -2.72 -3.52 -7.70
CA PRO A 374 -2.75 -3.84 -9.12
C PRO A 374 -2.29 -2.63 -9.96
N PRO A 375 -1.59 -2.84 -11.09
CA PRO A 375 -1.01 -1.76 -11.90
C PRO A 375 -1.99 -0.67 -12.37
N ARG A 376 -3.29 -0.97 -12.39
CA ARG A 376 -4.35 0.01 -12.73
C ARG A 376 -4.55 1.09 -11.66
N MET A 377 -4.12 0.83 -10.42
CA MET A 377 -4.20 1.76 -9.28
C MET A 377 -2.92 2.59 -9.12
N CYS A 378 -1.95 2.40 -10.01
CA CYS A 378 -0.73 3.19 -10.02
C CYS A 378 -0.91 4.51 -10.76
N MET A 379 -0.08 5.49 -10.41
CA MET A 379 0.14 6.72 -11.15
C MET A 379 0.38 6.42 -12.63
N VAL A 380 -0.13 7.31 -13.48
CA VAL A 380 -0.31 7.06 -14.93
C VAL A 380 0.99 6.63 -15.62
N SER A 381 2.10 7.32 -15.37
CA SER A 381 3.39 6.99 -16.01
C SER A 381 3.92 5.62 -15.58
N PHE A 382 3.77 5.25 -14.30
CA PHE A 382 4.16 3.93 -13.83
C PHE A 382 3.29 2.83 -14.47
N SER A 383 1.97 3.02 -14.49
CA SER A 383 1.04 2.07 -15.10
C SER A 383 1.34 1.84 -16.59
N TRP A 384 1.61 2.91 -17.35
CA TRP A 384 2.01 2.81 -18.76
C TRP A 384 3.37 2.16 -18.98
N ALA A 385 4.35 2.45 -18.12
CA ALA A 385 5.65 1.80 -18.16
C ALA A 385 5.51 0.30 -17.89
N TYR A 386 4.80 -0.08 -16.82
CA TYR A 386 4.50 -1.47 -16.49
C TYR A 386 3.78 -2.20 -17.65
N TYR A 387 2.74 -1.59 -18.21
CA TYR A 387 2.01 -2.13 -19.37
C TYR A 387 2.93 -2.38 -20.57
N SER A 388 3.83 -1.43 -20.86
CA SER A 388 4.79 -1.55 -21.96
C SER A 388 5.80 -2.69 -21.72
N ILE A 389 6.28 -2.85 -20.48
CA ILE A 389 7.17 -3.95 -20.08
C ILE A 389 6.45 -5.30 -20.25
N VAL A 390 5.22 -5.43 -19.72
CA VAL A 390 4.44 -6.67 -19.84
C VAL A 390 4.20 -7.03 -21.31
N ASN A 391 3.84 -6.06 -22.14
CA ASN A 391 3.63 -6.30 -23.58
C ASN A 391 4.91 -6.74 -24.29
N ARG A 392 6.07 -6.16 -23.94
CA ARG A 392 7.38 -6.55 -24.47
C ARG A 392 7.77 -7.97 -24.07
N TYR A 393 7.47 -8.39 -22.84
CA TYR A 393 7.85 -9.69 -22.29
C TYR A 393 6.67 -10.67 -22.19
N GLN A 394 5.64 -10.49 -23.02
CA GLN A 394 4.41 -11.29 -22.99
C GLN A 394 4.62 -12.80 -23.17
N SER A 395 5.74 -13.21 -23.79
CA SER A 395 6.11 -14.62 -23.96
C SER A 395 6.86 -15.20 -22.75
N THR A 396 7.44 -14.35 -21.91
CA THR A 396 8.23 -14.71 -20.73
C THR A 396 7.36 -14.69 -19.47
N ILE A 397 6.49 -13.69 -19.34
CA ILE A 397 5.55 -13.56 -18.23
C ILE A 397 4.37 -14.51 -18.46
N THR A 398 4.05 -15.32 -17.45
CA THR A 398 3.02 -16.38 -17.52
C THR A 398 1.94 -16.26 -16.46
N GLY A 399 2.13 -15.39 -15.46
CA GLY A 399 1.15 -15.10 -14.41
C GLY A 399 1.47 -13.78 -13.71
N GLN A 400 0.43 -13.07 -13.28
CA GLN A 400 0.51 -11.82 -12.53
C GLN A 400 -0.55 -11.85 -11.43
N PHE A 401 -0.16 -11.65 -10.18
CA PHE A 401 -1.02 -11.77 -9.01
C PHE A 401 -0.83 -10.53 -8.15
N PHE A 402 -1.93 -9.89 -7.78
CA PHE A 402 -1.95 -8.67 -6.98
C PHE A 402 -2.90 -8.87 -5.82
#